data_AF-A0A7W1F4M7-F1
#
_entry.id   AF-A0A7W1F4M7-F1
#
_cell.length_a   1.000
_cell.length_b   1.000
_cell.length_c   1.000
_cell.angle_alpha   90.00
_cell.angle_beta   90.00
_cell.angle_gamma   90.00
#
_symmetry.space_group_name_H-M   'P 1'
#
loop_
_entity.id
_entity.type
_entity.pdbx_description
1 polymer ?
#
loop_
_entity_poly.entity_id
_entity_poly.type
_entity_poly.pdbx_seq_one_letter_code
_entity_poly.pdbx_strand_id
1 'polypeptide(L)'
;MPTGLRASDAPTLQRLCGSDQRLFLRIGQLLQAKLAFTEPALGEIVGNEALKKLALDKRMREVDATSFATLLAEHGGDGDLVLVDGEGEAGWRVIAVVDELGNPLLAPAPAEVGGAAILATLSPALRAPVEGLLHAGGDEQRAAALEQLRYAAPPLSVVSELMPMLLADGAELVRERAINLLVAAGAQIAVIDLVRALQRGDLAQLGRIADAVSNLA
;
A
#
# COMPACT_ATOMS: atom_id res chain seq x y z
N MET A 1 12.25 -1.95 -4.98
CA MET A 1 13.12 -2.23 -3.82
C MET A 1 12.23 -2.33 -2.58
N PRO A 2 12.48 -3.28 -1.66
CA PRO A 2 11.60 -3.54 -0.51
C PRO A 2 11.52 -2.34 0.45
N THR A 3 10.31 -2.02 0.90
CA THR A 3 10.08 -1.00 1.95
C THR A 3 9.85 -1.72 3.27
N GLY A 4 10.76 -1.54 4.24
CA GLY A 4 10.59 -2.13 5.57
C GLY A 4 9.46 -1.49 6.38
N LEU A 5 8.89 -2.24 7.33
CA LEU A 5 7.90 -1.76 8.29
C LEU A 5 8.42 -0.57 9.09
N ARG A 6 7.52 0.36 9.43
CA ARG A 6 7.79 1.61 10.15
C ARG A 6 7.05 1.66 11.48
N ALA A 7 7.34 2.69 12.27
CA ALA A 7 6.64 2.94 13.52
C ALA A 7 5.12 3.17 13.33
N SER A 8 4.71 3.67 12.15
CA SER A 8 3.29 3.78 11.76
C SER A 8 2.61 2.41 11.63
N ASP A 9 3.38 1.35 11.36
CA ASP A 9 2.87 -0.02 11.16
C ASP A 9 2.83 -0.81 12.48
N ALA A 10 2.69 -0.10 13.62
CA ALA A 10 2.65 -0.68 14.95
C ALA A 10 1.66 -1.86 15.10
N PRO A 11 0.44 -1.84 14.51
CA PRO A 11 -0.45 -2.99 14.56
C PRO A 11 0.13 -4.26 13.91
N THR A 12 0.82 -4.12 12.77
CA THR A 12 1.47 -5.23 12.07
C THR A 12 2.67 -5.74 12.85
N LEU A 13 3.50 -4.84 13.39
CA LEU A 13 4.64 -5.21 14.24
C LEU A 13 4.19 -5.97 15.51
N GLN A 14 3.11 -5.53 16.15
CA GLN A 14 2.53 -6.20 17.32
C GLN A 14 1.98 -7.58 16.96
N ARG A 15 1.26 -7.70 15.84
CA ARG A 15 0.74 -8.97 15.35
C ARG A 15 1.87 -9.97 15.08
N LEU A 16 2.94 -9.54 14.41
CA LEU A 16 4.06 -10.39 14.03
C LEU A 16 4.92 -10.79 15.24
N CYS A 17 5.24 -9.87 16.15
CA CYS A 17 6.00 -10.19 17.35
C CYS A 17 5.18 -11.00 18.38
N GLY A 18 3.85 -11.01 18.26
CA GLY A 18 2.95 -11.74 19.14
C GLY A 18 3.15 -11.37 20.61
N SER A 19 3.36 -12.38 21.46
CA SER A 19 3.61 -12.19 22.89
C SER A 19 5.08 -11.91 23.25
N ASP A 20 6.01 -11.91 22.27
CA ASP A 20 7.43 -11.67 22.54
C ASP A 20 7.72 -10.16 22.68
N GLN A 21 7.45 -9.65 23.88
CA GLN A 21 7.67 -8.24 24.22
C GLN A 21 9.14 -7.83 24.10
N ARG A 22 10.08 -8.76 24.31
CA ARG A 22 11.50 -8.47 24.24
C ARG A 22 11.91 -8.20 22.80
N LEU A 23 11.48 -9.05 21.87
CA LEU A 23 11.70 -8.85 20.45
C LEU A 23 11.01 -7.56 19.98
N PHE A 24 9.74 -7.34 20.35
CA PHE A 24 9.01 -6.13 19.96
C PHE A 24 9.72 -4.83 20.38
N LEU A 25 10.17 -4.74 21.63
CA LEU A 25 10.94 -3.58 22.11
C LEU A 25 12.27 -3.43 21.37
N ARG A 26 12.92 -4.55 21.04
CA ARG A 26 14.18 -4.52 20.28
C ARG A 26 13.96 -4.02 18.86
N ILE A 27 12.93 -4.48 18.17
CA ILE A 27 12.58 -3.99 16.83
C ILE A 27 12.30 -2.48 16.88
N GLY A 28 11.59 -2.00 17.90
CA GLY A 28 11.40 -0.56 18.13
C GLY A 28 12.72 0.22 18.24
N GLN A 29 13.71 -0.31 18.96
CA GLN A 29 15.06 0.29 19.05
C GLN A 29 15.81 0.27 17.72
N LEU A 30 15.68 -0.79 16.92
CA LEU A 30 16.30 -0.89 15.61
C LEU A 30 15.67 0.11 14.62
N LEU A 31 14.36 0.29 14.67
CA LEU A 31 13.66 1.31 13.90
C LEU A 31 14.14 2.73 14.25
N GLN A 32 14.37 3.02 15.54
CA GLN A 32 14.98 4.29 15.95
C GLN A 32 16.41 4.48 15.41
N ALA A 33 17.13 3.39 15.16
CA ALA A 33 18.44 3.38 14.52
C ALA A 33 18.37 3.33 12.97
N LYS A 34 17.18 3.60 12.40
CA LYS A 34 16.89 3.55 10.97
C LYS A 34 17.16 2.17 10.33
N LEU A 35 16.98 1.09 11.10
CA LEU A 35 17.01 -0.28 10.60
C LEU A 35 15.60 -0.85 10.63
N ALA A 36 15.05 -1.16 9.47
CA ALA A 36 13.71 -1.71 9.31
C ALA A 36 13.75 -3.15 8.77
N PHE A 37 12.63 -3.85 8.92
CA PHE A 37 12.42 -5.22 8.44
C PHE A 37 11.20 -5.24 7.52
N THR A 38 11.25 -5.95 6.41
CA THR A 38 10.03 -6.26 5.66
C THR A 38 9.14 -7.20 6.47
N GLU A 39 7.85 -7.24 6.16
CA GLU A 39 6.93 -8.17 6.82
C GLU A 39 7.36 -9.64 6.67
N PRO A 40 7.75 -10.12 5.47
CA PRO A 40 8.26 -11.49 5.31
C PRO A 40 9.53 -11.75 6.13
N ALA A 41 10.51 -10.84 6.10
CA ALA A 41 11.74 -10.98 6.86
C ALA A 41 11.49 -11.03 8.38
N LEU A 42 10.59 -10.20 8.89
CA LEU A 42 10.22 -10.23 10.30
C LEU A 42 9.46 -11.52 10.65
N GLY A 43 8.62 -12.02 9.75
CA GLY A 43 7.96 -13.32 9.89
C GLY A 43 8.95 -14.48 10.03
N GLU A 44 9.98 -14.53 9.18
CA GLU A 44 11.05 -15.54 9.29
C GLU A 44 11.82 -15.42 10.60
N ILE A 45 12.16 -14.19 11.02
CA ILE A 45 12.85 -13.94 12.28
C ILE A 45 12.04 -14.45 13.45
N VAL A 46 10.72 -14.20 13.48
CA VAL A 46 9.85 -14.68 14.57
C VAL A 46 9.67 -16.21 14.52
N GLY A 47 9.72 -16.82 13.33
CA GLY A 47 9.62 -18.26 13.15
C GLY A 47 10.87 -19.05 13.54
N ASN A 48 12.04 -18.40 13.65
CA ASN A 48 13.32 -19.06 13.84
C ASN A 48 14.11 -18.50 15.04
N GLU A 49 14.35 -19.33 16.06
CA GLU A 49 15.06 -18.94 17.30
C GLU A 49 16.50 -18.45 17.06
N ALA A 50 17.19 -18.93 16.03
CA ALA A 50 18.51 -18.43 15.65
C ALA A 50 18.42 -16.99 15.14
N LEU A 51 17.44 -16.71 14.28
CA LEU A 51 17.19 -15.39 13.72
C LEU A 51 16.66 -14.40 14.77
N LYS A 52 15.90 -14.86 15.77
CA LYS A 52 15.56 -14.02 16.94
C LYS A 52 16.81 -13.58 17.70
N LYS A 53 17.76 -14.48 17.94
CA LYS A 53 19.02 -14.15 18.63
C LYS A 53 19.82 -13.13 17.82
N LEU A 54 19.85 -13.27 16.49
CA LEU A 54 20.42 -12.28 15.59
C LEU A 54 19.75 -10.91 15.76
N ALA A 55 18.41 -10.83 15.71
CA ALA A 55 17.69 -9.57 15.90
C ALA A 55 17.92 -8.93 17.29
N LEU A 56 18.14 -9.76 18.31
CA LEU A 56 18.48 -9.33 19.66
C LEU A 56 19.97 -8.95 19.84
N ASP A 57 20.84 -9.23 18.86
CA ASP A 57 22.26 -8.87 18.90
C ASP A 57 22.41 -7.34 18.90
N LYS A 58 23.29 -6.83 19.77
CA LYS A 58 23.55 -5.39 19.92
C LYS A 58 24.20 -4.81 18.66
N ARG A 59 24.99 -5.62 17.95
CA ARG A 59 25.72 -5.24 16.72
C ARG A 59 24.80 -4.88 15.56
N MET A 60 23.56 -5.37 15.56
CA MET A 60 22.54 -5.02 14.56
C MET A 60 22.29 -3.52 14.40
N ARG A 61 22.54 -2.71 15.43
CA ARG A 61 22.27 -1.27 15.38
C ARG A 61 23.08 -0.54 14.30
N GLU A 62 24.32 -0.98 14.06
CA GLU A 62 25.30 -0.32 13.20
C GLU A 62 25.75 -1.21 12.04
N VAL A 63 24.99 -2.26 11.77
CA VAL A 63 25.33 -3.27 10.76
C VAL A 63 25.24 -2.72 9.34
N ASP A 64 26.22 -3.06 8.51
CA ASP A 64 26.24 -2.88 7.05
C ASP A 64 26.01 -4.23 6.34
N ALA A 65 25.92 -4.24 5.00
CA ALA A 65 25.57 -5.46 4.27
C ALA A 65 26.56 -6.61 4.51
N THR A 66 27.86 -6.30 4.57
CA THR A 66 28.94 -7.27 4.75
C THR A 66 28.96 -7.83 6.18
N SER A 67 28.84 -6.96 7.18
CA SER A 67 28.78 -7.36 8.58
C SER A 67 27.47 -8.07 8.90
N PHE A 68 26.36 -7.74 8.24
CA PHE A 68 25.09 -8.46 8.41
C PHE A 68 25.19 -9.90 7.93
N ALA A 69 25.76 -10.14 6.74
CA ALA A 69 26.00 -11.49 6.24
C ALA A 69 26.91 -12.31 7.18
N THR A 70 27.90 -11.66 7.79
CA THR A 70 28.78 -12.29 8.79
C THR A 70 27.99 -12.65 10.06
N LEU A 71 27.16 -11.74 10.58
CA LEU A 71 26.32 -11.99 11.75
C LEU A 71 25.31 -13.11 11.50
N LEU A 72 24.70 -13.14 10.32
CA LEU A 72 23.74 -14.17 9.93
C LEU A 72 24.39 -15.56 9.95
N ALA A 73 25.61 -15.68 9.42
CA ALA A 73 26.40 -16.91 9.48
C ALA A 73 26.82 -17.28 10.92
N GLU A 74 27.22 -16.31 11.75
CA GLU A 74 27.59 -16.55 13.16
C GLU A 74 26.43 -17.08 14.00
N HIS A 75 25.22 -16.58 13.78
CA HIS A 75 24.02 -17.03 14.50
C HIS A 75 23.42 -18.32 13.93
N GLY A 76 23.95 -18.84 12.81
CA GLY A 76 23.50 -20.08 12.17
C GLY A 76 22.11 -19.96 11.54
N GLY A 77 21.76 -18.78 11.04
CA GLY A 77 20.50 -18.58 10.33
C GLY A 77 20.63 -19.00 8.87
N ASP A 78 19.98 -20.10 8.48
CA ASP A 78 19.73 -20.44 7.06
C ASP A 78 18.62 -19.55 6.44
N GLY A 79 18.40 -18.35 7.01
CA GLY A 79 17.42 -17.42 6.46
C GLY A 79 17.99 -16.79 5.21
N ASP A 80 17.22 -16.78 4.13
CA ASP A 80 17.53 -16.04 2.91
C ASP A 80 17.32 -14.54 3.18
N LEU A 81 18.01 -13.97 4.17
CA LEU A 81 17.90 -12.59 4.59
C LEU A 81 19.05 -11.74 4.05
N VAL A 82 18.73 -10.55 3.60
CA VAL A 82 19.68 -9.60 3.04
C VAL A 82 19.43 -8.20 3.58
N LEU A 83 20.50 -7.47 3.85
CA LEU A 83 20.45 -6.05 4.20
C LEU A 83 20.65 -5.22 2.93
N VAL A 84 19.70 -4.33 2.66
CA VAL A 84 19.80 -3.35 1.58
C VAL A 84 19.71 -1.93 2.13
N ASP A 85 20.39 -1.01 1.44
CA ASP A 85 20.17 0.42 1.65
C ASP A 85 18.79 0.79 1.08
N GLY A 86 17.94 1.38 1.90
CA GLY A 86 16.57 1.71 1.51
C GLY A 86 16.52 2.94 0.61
N GLU A 87 15.88 2.84 -0.56
CA GLU A 87 15.67 3.98 -1.48
C GLU A 87 14.61 4.99 -0.98
N GLY A 88 13.72 4.60 -0.07
CA GLY A 88 12.59 5.44 0.33
C GLY A 88 12.98 6.70 1.13
N GLU A 89 14.00 6.62 1.97
CA GLU A 89 14.50 7.74 2.77
C GLU A 89 16.00 7.59 3.06
N ALA A 90 16.76 8.67 2.86
CA ALA A 90 18.21 8.67 3.06
C ALA A 90 18.61 8.19 4.48
N GLY A 91 19.46 7.18 4.52
CA GLY A 91 20.02 6.61 5.75
C GLY A 91 19.19 5.52 6.41
N TRP A 92 18.12 5.03 5.78
CA TRP A 92 17.44 3.80 6.20
C TRP A 92 18.10 2.57 5.61
N ARG A 93 18.20 1.52 6.43
CA ARG A 93 18.62 0.18 6.03
C ARG A 93 17.44 -0.76 6.23
N VAL A 94 17.24 -1.69 5.30
CA VAL A 94 16.10 -2.61 5.29
C VAL A 94 16.62 -4.04 5.22
N ILE A 95 16.16 -4.88 6.14
CA ILE A 95 16.34 -6.33 6.09
C ILE A 95 15.13 -6.91 5.37
N ALA A 96 15.38 -7.60 4.27
CA ALA A 96 14.39 -8.23 3.42
C ALA A 96 14.75 -9.70 3.20
N VAL A 97 13.82 -10.50 2.70
CA VAL A 97 14.17 -11.82 2.15
C VAL A 97 14.76 -11.66 0.75
N VAL A 98 15.65 -12.57 0.33
CA VAL A 98 16.34 -12.51 -0.98
C VAL A 98 15.32 -12.52 -2.12
N ASP A 99 14.22 -13.25 -1.96
CA ASP A 99 13.12 -13.32 -2.95
C ASP A 99 12.39 -11.98 -3.15
N GLU A 100 12.55 -11.02 -2.24
CA GLU A 100 12.02 -9.65 -2.41
C GLU A 100 12.93 -8.77 -3.27
N LEU A 101 14.19 -9.15 -3.46
CA LEU A 101 15.13 -8.39 -4.27
C LEU A 101 14.81 -8.52 -5.76
N GLY A 102 14.49 -7.38 -6.39
CA GLY A 102 14.21 -7.34 -7.82
C GLY A 102 12.87 -7.97 -8.22
N ASN A 103 12.01 -8.32 -7.27
CA ASN A 103 10.69 -8.85 -7.56
C ASN A 103 9.80 -7.75 -8.17
N PRO A 104 9.39 -7.87 -9.45
CA PRO A 104 8.61 -6.84 -10.13
C PRO A 104 7.18 -6.72 -9.57
N LEU A 105 6.66 -7.76 -8.89
CA LEU A 105 5.35 -7.74 -8.25
C LEU A 105 5.35 -7.01 -6.89
N LEU A 106 6.54 -6.84 -6.29
CA LEU A 106 6.75 -6.13 -5.03
C LEU A 106 7.45 -4.77 -5.22
N ALA A 107 7.80 -4.43 -6.47
CA ALA A 107 8.17 -3.06 -6.79
C ALA A 107 7.00 -2.16 -6.34
N PRO A 108 7.25 -1.09 -5.56
CA PRO A 108 6.21 -0.10 -5.35
C PRO A 108 5.74 0.29 -6.75
N ALA A 109 4.44 0.09 -7.03
CA ALA A 109 3.85 0.64 -8.23
C ALA A 109 4.30 2.11 -8.28
N PRO A 110 4.81 2.60 -9.44
CA PRO A 110 5.26 3.97 -9.54
C PRO A 110 4.20 4.85 -8.89
N ALA A 111 4.61 5.61 -7.86
CA ALA A 111 3.72 6.50 -7.13
C ALA A 111 2.86 7.23 -8.17
N GLU A 112 1.55 7.07 -8.01
CA GLU A 112 0.54 7.36 -9.01
C GLU A 112 0.89 8.58 -9.88
N VAL A 113 1.12 8.33 -11.16
CA VAL A 113 1.22 9.40 -12.17
C VAL A 113 -0.19 9.96 -12.50
N GLY A 114 -1.24 9.58 -11.76
CA GLY A 114 -2.63 9.97 -12.03
C GLY A 114 -3.06 11.26 -11.31
N GLY A 115 -3.03 11.27 -9.97
CA GLY A 115 -3.70 12.32 -9.18
C GLY A 115 -3.07 13.72 -9.32
N ALA A 116 -1.74 13.82 -9.26
CA ALA A 116 -1.06 15.12 -9.30
C ALA A 116 -1.07 15.79 -10.68
N ALA A 117 -1.09 15.00 -11.76
CA ALA A 117 -1.17 15.50 -13.13
C ALA A 117 -2.55 16.12 -13.42
N ILE A 118 -3.61 15.54 -12.87
CA ILE A 118 -5.00 16.03 -12.97
C ILE A 118 -5.16 17.41 -12.32
N LEU A 119 -4.56 17.64 -11.16
CA LEU A 119 -4.72 18.91 -10.43
C LEU A 119 -4.30 20.14 -11.25
N ALA A 120 -3.33 19.97 -12.15
CA ALA A 120 -2.84 21.02 -13.04
C ALA A 120 -3.83 21.39 -14.16
N THR A 121 -4.71 20.47 -14.56
CA THR A 121 -5.69 20.65 -15.64
C THR A 121 -7.10 20.95 -15.13
N LEU A 122 -7.37 20.73 -13.84
CA LEU A 122 -8.68 20.98 -13.23
C LEU A 122 -9.02 22.47 -13.13
N SER A 123 -10.31 22.75 -13.26
CA SER A 123 -10.89 24.06 -12.94
C SER A 123 -10.75 24.36 -11.43
N PRO A 124 -10.71 25.65 -11.04
CA PRO A 124 -10.57 26.03 -9.63
C PRO A 124 -11.65 25.43 -8.71
N ALA A 125 -12.87 25.23 -9.23
CA ALA A 125 -13.98 24.67 -8.47
C ALA A 125 -13.82 23.17 -8.16
N LEU A 126 -13.11 22.43 -9.03
CA LEU A 126 -12.87 21.00 -8.86
C LEU A 126 -11.57 20.68 -8.12
N ARG A 127 -10.63 21.63 -8.10
CA ARG A 127 -9.32 21.43 -7.48
C ARG A 127 -9.42 21.12 -5.99
N ALA A 128 -10.15 21.94 -5.22
CA ALA A 128 -10.24 21.75 -3.77
C ALA A 128 -10.89 20.41 -3.35
N PRO A 129 -12.02 19.96 -3.95
CA PRO A 129 -12.57 18.63 -3.66
C PRO A 129 -11.63 17.47 -4.04
N VAL A 130 -10.93 17.56 -5.16
CA VAL A 130 -10.00 16.51 -5.60
C VAL A 130 -8.74 16.48 -4.72
N GLU A 131 -8.19 17.65 -4.35
CA GLU A 131 -7.10 17.71 -3.36
C GLU A 131 -7.54 17.13 -2.01
N GLY A 132 -8.75 17.47 -1.54
CA GLY A 132 -9.32 16.90 -0.32
C GLY A 132 -9.42 15.37 -0.37
N LEU A 133 -9.79 14.81 -1.53
CA LEU A 133 -9.85 13.37 -1.75
C LEU A 133 -8.45 12.73 -1.72
N LEU A 134 -7.45 13.35 -2.36
CA LEU A 134 -6.08 12.83 -2.40
C LEU A 134 -5.37 12.87 -1.03
N HIS A 135 -5.75 13.80 -0.16
CA HIS A 135 -5.16 13.94 1.18
C HIS A 135 -5.96 13.26 2.29
N ALA A 136 -7.13 12.68 1.98
CA ALA A 136 -8.00 12.08 2.98
C ALA A 136 -7.45 10.72 3.47
N GLY A 137 -7.03 10.68 4.73
CA GLY A 137 -6.41 9.50 5.35
C GLY A 137 -7.38 8.49 5.94
N GLY A 138 -8.66 8.85 6.12
CA GLY A 138 -9.69 7.99 6.69
C GLY A 138 -10.88 7.75 5.76
N ASP A 139 -11.56 6.61 5.92
CA ASP A 139 -12.66 6.18 5.06
C ASP A 139 -13.82 7.20 5.02
N GLU A 140 -14.19 7.75 6.18
CA GLU A 140 -15.21 8.81 6.27
C GLU A 140 -14.77 10.10 5.59
N GLN A 141 -13.49 10.44 5.67
CA GLN A 141 -12.94 11.63 5.02
C GLN A 141 -12.94 11.46 3.50
N ARG A 142 -12.55 10.29 2.99
CA ARG A 142 -12.59 9.97 1.55
C ARG A 142 -14.03 9.96 1.03
N ALA A 143 -14.96 9.36 1.76
CA ALA A 143 -16.38 9.37 1.41
C ALA A 143 -16.98 10.78 1.40
N ALA A 144 -16.62 11.64 2.37
CA ALA A 144 -17.03 13.04 2.41
C ALA A 144 -16.43 13.85 1.24
N ALA A 145 -15.16 13.62 0.90
CA ALA A 145 -14.52 14.28 -0.23
C ALA A 145 -15.18 13.89 -1.57
N LEU A 146 -15.55 12.62 -1.75
CA LEU A 146 -16.33 12.17 -2.92
C LEU A 146 -17.69 12.84 -3.00
N GLU A 147 -18.35 13.06 -1.86
CA GLU A 147 -19.63 13.74 -1.81
C GLU A 147 -19.49 15.23 -2.17
N GLN A 148 -18.45 15.90 -1.66
CA GLN A 148 -18.13 17.28 -2.07
C GLN A 148 -17.83 17.37 -3.56
N LEU A 149 -17.07 16.41 -4.09
CA LEU A 149 -16.80 16.32 -5.52
C LEU A 149 -18.10 16.13 -6.30
N ARG A 150 -19.03 15.29 -5.85
CA ARG A 150 -20.35 15.12 -6.47
C ARG A 150 -21.13 16.43 -6.58
N TYR A 151 -21.12 17.26 -5.54
CA TYR A 151 -21.76 18.58 -5.58
C TYR A 151 -21.10 19.55 -6.55
N ALA A 152 -19.79 19.43 -6.76
CA ALA A 152 -19.07 20.21 -7.74
C ALA A 152 -19.34 19.78 -9.19
N ALA A 153 -20.12 18.71 -9.39
CA ALA A 153 -20.57 18.19 -10.69
C ALA A 153 -19.42 18.03 -11.70
N PRO A 154 -18.39 17.21 -11.41
CA PRO A 154 -17.28 17.01 -12.31
C PRO A 154 -17.76 16.39 -13.63
N PRO A 155 -17.11 16.74 -14.76
CA PRO A 155 -17.35 16.03 -16.01
C PRO A 155 -16.87 14.58 -15.89
N LEU A 156 -17.49 13.69 -16.69
CA LEU A 156 -17.17 12.26 -16.69
C LEU A 156 -15.69 11.97 -16.96
N SER A 157 -14.99 12.81 -17.73
CA SER A 157 -13.55 12.66 -17.99
C SER A 157 -12.73 12.70 -16.69
N VAL A 158 -13.02 13.68 -15.82
CA VAL A 158 -12.34 13.82 -14.52
C VAL A 158 -12.66 12.64 -13.61
N VAL A 159 -13.93 12.23 -13.58
CA VAL A 159 -14.33 11.04 -12.79
C VAL A 159 -13.61 9.79 -13.29
N SER A 160 -13.51 9.62 -14.62
CA SER A 160 -12.84 8.48 -15.25
C SER A 160 -11.36 8.38 -14.88
N GLU A 161 -10.67 9.51 -14.80
CA GLU A 161 -9.27 9.55 -14.38
C GLU A 161 -9.08 9.21 -12.90
N LEU A 162 -10.07 9.49 -12.05
CA LEU A 162 -10.06 9.11 -10.62
C LEU A 162 -10.48 7.65 -10.39
N MET A 163 -11.14 7.01 -11.37
CA MET A 163 -11.69 5.65 -11.19
C MET A 163 -10.68 4.59 -10.76
N PRO A 164 -9.45 4.51 -11.28
CA PRO A 164 -8.48 3.49 -10.86
C PRO A 164 -8.23 3.51 -9.34
N MET A 165 -8.05 4.71 -8.77
CA MET A 165 -7.88 4.91 -7.34
C MET A 165 -9.15 4.51 -6.57
N LEU A 166 -10.33 4.92 -7.06
CA LEU A 166 -11.61 4.63 -6.39
C LEU A 166 -12.00 3.14 -6.44
N LEU A 167 -11.59 2.42 -7.48
CA LEU A 167 -11.81 0.97 -7.59
C LEU A 167 -10.87 0.17 -6.68
N ALA A 168 -9.68 0.70 -6.40
CA ALA A 168 -8.74 0.10 -5.46
C ALA A 168 -9.13 0.33 -3.99
N ASP A 169 -10.13 1.17 -3.70
CA ASP A 169 -10.51 1.50 -2.32
C ASP A 169 -11.18 0.31 -1.60
N GLY A 170 -10.62 -0.04 -0.44
CA GLY A 170 -11.09 -1.14 0.41
C GLY A 170 -12.37 -0.84 1.19
N ALA A 171 -12.76 0.44 1.32
CA ALA A 171 -13.93 0.84 2.10
C ALA A 171 -15.22 0.80 1.29
N GLU A 172 -16.21 0.04 1.77
CA GLU A 172 -17.53 -0.09 1.10
C GLU A 172 -18.24 1.25 0.93
N LEU A 173 -18.18 2.11 1.95
CA LEU A 173 -18.77 3.45 1.90
C LEU A 173 -18.18 4.31 0.77
N VAL A 174 -16.86 4.23 0.56
CA VAL A 174 -16.18 4.99 -0.50
C VAL A 174 -16.57 4.46 -1.87
N ARG A 175 -16.65 3.13 -2.01
CA ARG A 175 -17.09 2.45 -3.25
C ARG A 175 -18.53 2.81 -3.64
N GLU A 176 -19.45 2.86 -2.69
CA GLU A 176 -20.83 3.32 -2.93
C GLU A 176 -20.88 4.78 -3.40
N ARG A 177 -20.08 5.65 -2.76
CA ARG A 177 -20.01 7.06 -3.14
C ARG A 177 -19.37 7.26 -4.51
N ALA A 178 -18.38 6.45 -4.89
CA ALA A 178 -17.80 6.45 -6.23
C ALA A 178 -18.82 6.04 -7.30
N ILE A 179 -19.67 5.04 -7.03
CA ILE A 179 -20.78 4.68 -7.93
C ILE A 179 -21.77 5.85 -8.07
N ASN A 180 -22.15 6.49 -6.97
CA ASN A 180 -23.06 7.64 -7.02
C ASN A 180 -22.47 8.81 -7.80
N LEU A 181 -21.15 9.00 -7.72
CA LEU A 181 -20.43 10.00 -8.49
C LEU A 181 -20.46 9.67 -10.00
N LEU A 182 -20.23 8.42 -10.39
CA LEU A 182 -20.35 7.97 -11.79
C LEU A 182 -21.75 8.19 -12.35
N VAL A 183 -22.79 7.84 -11.57
CA VAL A 183 -24.20 8.08 -11.95
C VAL A 183 -24.45 9.57 -12.15
N ALA A 184 -24.00 10.41 -11.22
CA ALA A 184 -24.18 11.86 -11.30
C ALA A 184 -23.42 12.50 -12.47
N ALA A 185 -22.24 11.96 -12.83
CA ALA A 185 -21.45 12.40 -13.97
C ALA A 185 -21.98 11.89 -15.32
N GLY A 186 -23.05 11.09 -15.33
CA GLY A 186 -23.68 10.59 -16.55
C GLY A 186 -22.99 9.37 -17.17
N ALA A 187 -22.32 8.54 -16.36
CA ALA A 187 -21.77 7.28 -16.83
C ALA A 187 -22.88 6.36 -17.39
N GLN A 188 -22.54 5.58 -18.42
CA GLN A 188 -23.47 4.61 -18.99
C GLN A 188 -23.80 3.51 -17.98
N ILE A 189 -25.04 3.02 -18.03
CA ILE A 189 -25.55 1.98 -17.12
C ILE A 189 -24.67 0.72 -17.14
N ALA A 190 -24.20 0.31 -18.32
CA ALA A 190 -23.29 -0.83 -18.46
C ALA A 190 -21.98 -0.67 -17.67
N VAL A 191 -21.43 0.54 -17.60
CA VAL A 191 -20.23 0.86 -16.81
C VAL A 191 -20.54 0.84 -15.32
N ILE A 192 -21.69 1.39 -14.91
CA ILE A 192 -22.13 1.36 -13.51
C ILE A 192 -22.32 -0.08 -13.02
N ASP A 193 -22.95 -0.92 -13.86
CA ASP A 193 -23.17 -2.33 -13.54
C ASP A 193 -21.86 -3.12 -13.53
N LEU A 194 -20.92 -2.81 -14.44
CA LEU A 194 -19.58 -3.40 -14.45
C LEU A 194 -18.86 -3.11 -13.12
N VAL A 195 -18.84 -1.85 -12.70
CA VAL A 195 -18.20 -1.42 -11.45
C VAL A 195 -18.84 -2.13 -10.25
N ARG A 196 -20.18 -2.18 -10.18
CA ARG A 196 -20.89 -2.90 -9.11
C ARG A 196 -20.55 -4.40 -9.08
N ALA A 197 -20.48 -5.04 -10.23
CA ALA A 197 -20.16 -6.46 -10.34
C ALA A 197 -18.71 -6.74 -9.91
N LEU A 198 -17.76 -5.88 -10.30
CA LEU A 198 -16.36 -5.96 -9.86
C LEU A 198 -16.24 -5.83 -8.33
N GLN A 199 -16.91 -4.85 -7.74
CA GLN A 199 -16.85 -4.60 -6.30
C GLN A 199 -17.47 -5.73 -5.46
N ARG A 200 -18.44 -6.47 -6.02
CA ARG A 200 -19.08 -7.62 -5.37
C ARG A 200 -18.39 -8.95 -5.67
N GLY A 201 -17.42 -8.97 -6.59
CA GLY A 201 -16.82 -10.22 -7.08
C GLY A 201 -17.81 -11.12 -7.83
N ASP A 202 -18.87 -10.56 -8.43
CA ASP A 202 -19.90 -11.34 -9.13
C ASP A 202 -19.46 -11.70 -10.55
N LEU A 203 -18.69 -12.78 -10.67
CA LEU A 203 -18.17 -13.29 -11.94
C LEU A 203 -19.28 -13.63 -12.95
N ALA A 204 -20.46 -14.07 -12.49
CA ALA A 204 -21.58 -14.42 -13.35
C ALA A 204 -22.26 -13.17 -13.93
N GLN A 205 -22.31 -12.08 -13.17
CA GLN A 205 -22.75 -10.78 -13.68
C GLN A 205 -21.72 -10.18 -14.62
N LEU A 206 -20.42 -10.28 -14.32
CA LEU A 206 -19.34 -9.82 -15.21
C LEU A 206 -19.40 -10.50 -16.58
N GLY A 207 -19.62 -11.81 -16.63
CA GLY A 207 -19.78 -12.55 -17.89
C GLY A 207 -20.96 -12.06 -18.74
N ARG A 208 -22.07 -11.65 -18.10
CA ARG A 208 -23.24 -11.09 -18.81
C ARG A 208 -23.02 -9.66 -19.30
N ILE A 209 -22.21 -8.88 -18.58
CA ILE A 209 -21.91 -7.49 -18.93
C ILE A 209 -20.85 -7.39 -20.03
N ALA A 210 -19.98 -8.40 -20.18
CA ALA A 210 -18.90 -8.43 -21.17
C ALA A 210 -19.37 -8.12 -22.61
N ASP A 211 -20.50 -8.71 -23.02
CA ASP A 211 -21.10 -8.48 -24.34
C ASP A 211 -21.62 -7.04 -24.50
N ALA A 212 -22.20 -6.48 -23.43
CA ALA A 212 -22.70 -5.10 -23.44
C ALA A 212 -21.56 -4.08 -23.50
N VAL A 213 -20.44 -4.35 -22.82
CA VAL A 213 -19.26 -3.47 -22.80
C VAL A 213 -18.48 -3.53 -24.10
N SER A 214 -18.44 -4.69 -24.75
CA SER A 214 -17.77 -4.86 -26.05
C SER A 214 -18.42 -4.03 -27.17
N ASN A 215 -19.68 -3.66 -27.00
CA ASN A 215 -20.44 -2.79 -27.91
C ASN A 215 -20.33 -1.29 -27.58
N LEU A 216 -19.50 -0.90 -26.60
CA LEU A 216 -19.25 0.49 -26.22
C LEU A 216 -18.07 1.14 -26.96
N ALA A 217 -17.34 0.37 -27.77
CA ALA A 217 -16.26 0.84 -28.65
C ALA A 217 -16.80 1.38 -29.99
#